data_AF-A0A8T9BYF1-F1
#
_entry.id   AF-A0A8T9BYF1-F1
#
_cell.length_a   1.000
_cell.length_b   1.000
_cell.length_c   1.000
_cell.angle_alpha   90.00
_cell.angle_beta   90.00
_cell.angle_gamma   90.00
#
_symmetry.space_group_name_H-M   'P 1'
#
loop_
_entity.id
_entity.type
_entity.pdbx_description
1 polymer ?
#
loop_
_entity_poly.entity_id
_entity_poly.type
_entity_poly.pdbx_seq_one_letter_code
_entity_poly.pdbx_strand_id
1 'polypeptide(L)'
;MVEKQQTTNSMEPIPLRTLTVLLNYERLVSDPRFKDQELVVSSIADPSVISRGIDQNPGLFANELSTIKHRYINQFAVSDDHPSSDPLPTIFSIHPDAERPTKALSFADRELIYHLTHGHDGCFVAIGLYQLFLELCPPEQELSLQITNETPIIVNPQEREITEFSVQGPVLQSISIIPSGPLTLMGGFEDNSVHAVLSFPVRGGDDFVVDMTRMQYGTAGRGTYGENYFFGLWDDYNKSMAKICSGINNIRNSLQMNMTPEFDRARAQACAQRVWERWQKREEEGWCEHCGKPGVDSKLCGGCKEAKVRYCCREHQVAGWKLHKYTCEKKKSE
;
A
#
# COMPACT_ATOMS: atom_id res chain seq x y z
N MET A 1 -53.00 -13.48 -10.63
CA MET A 1 -51.67 -14.01 -10.30
C MET A 1 -50.66 -13.00 -10.77
N VAL A 2 -50.04 -12.28 -9.83
CA VAL A 2 -48.98 -11.31 -10.14
C VAL A 2 -47.68 -12.09 -10.04
N GLU A 3 -47.01 -12.31 -11.17
CA GLU A 3 -45.68 -12.88 -11.22
C GLU A 3 -44.75 -11.96 -10.41
N LYS A 4 -44.23 -12.48 -9.30
CA LYS A 4 -43.07 -11.90 -8.63
C LYS A 4 -41.91 -12.05 -9.61
N GLN A 5 -41.55 -10.95 -10.27
CA GLN A 5 -40.24 -10.82 -10.90
C GLN A 5 -39.20 -11.13 -9.83
N GLN A 6 -38.53 -12.27 -9.98
CA GLN A 6 -37.28 -12.54 -9.28
C GLN A 6 -36.31 -11.44 -9.71
N THR A 7 -36.07 -10.49 -8.83
CA THR A 7 -34.91 -9.61 -8.90
C THR A 7 -33.70 -10.53 -9.00
N THR A 8 -33.07 -10.57 -10.17
CA THR A 8 -31.73 -11.11 -10.34
C THR A 8 -30.88 -10.47 -9.26
N ASN A 9 -30.39 -11.26 -8.30
CA ASN A 9 -29.42 -10.81 -7.30
C ASN A 9 -28.17 -10.33 -8.06
N SER A 10 -28.12 -9.05 -8.42
CA SER A 10 -26.89 -8.43 -8.91
C SER A 10 -25.88 -8.45 -7.76
N MET A 11 -24.71 -9.02 -7.98
CA MET A 11 -23.64 -9.01 -6.98
C MET A 11 -23.29 -7.57 -6.61
N GLU A 12 -23.02 -7.33 -5.33
CA GLU A 12 -22.56 -6.01 -4.87
C GLU A 12 -21.19 -5.68 -5.50
N PRO A 13 -21.03 -4.52 -6.16
CA PRO A 13 -19.74 -4.09 -6.68
C PRO A 13 -18.72 -3.91 -5.56
N ILE A 14 -17.50 -4.41 -5.74
CA ILE A 14 -16.44 -4.29 -4.72
C ILE A 14 -15.87 -2.87 -4.76
N PRO A 15 -15.87 -2.10 -3.65
CA PRO A 15 -15.18 -0.82 -3.62
C PRO A 15 -13.69 -1.02 -3.89
N LEU A 16 -13.18 -0.39 -4.95
CA LEU A 16 -11.77 -0.52 -5.31
C LEU A 16 -10.87 -0.06 -4.17
N ARG A 17 -11.30 0.96 -3.42
CA ARG A 17 -10.62 1.44 -2.21
C ARG A 17 -10.43 0.31 -1.18
N THR A 18 -11.51 -0.39 -0.84
CA THR A 18 -11.49 -1.51 0.10
C THR A 18 -10.59 -2.63 -0.40
N LEU A 19 -10.73 -3.00 -1.68
CA LEU A 19 -9.87 -4.00 -2.31
C LEU A 19 -8.39 -3.62 -2.22
N THR A 20 -8.06 -2.37 -2.50
CA THR A 20 -6.69 -1.81 -2.41
C THR A 20 -6.12 -1.96 -1.01
N VAL A 21 -6.90 -1.58 0.01
CA VAL A 21 -6.48 -1.63 1.41
C VAL A 21 -6.21 -3.09 1.85
N LEU A 22 -7.09 -4.01 1.48
CA LEU A 22 -6.96 -5.42 1.84
C LEU A 22 -5.79 -6.11 1.11
N LEU A 23 -5.65 -5.88 -0.20
CA LEU A 23 -4.53 -6.44 -0.97
C LEU A 23 -3.20 -5.86 -0.50
N ASN A 24 -3.13 -4.56 -0.20
CA ASN A 24 -1.90 -3.96 0.29
C ASN A 24 -1.52 -4.51 1.66
N TYR A 25 -2.47 -4.74 2.57
CA TYR A 25 -2.20 -5.44 3.83
C TYR A 25 -1.54 -6.80 3.60
N GLU A 26 -2.20 -7.68 2.82
CA GLU A 26 -1.71 -9.04 2.58
C GLU A 26 -0.37 -9.04 1.83
N ARG A 27 -0.16 -8.11 0.91
CA ARG A 27 1.12 -7.91 0.21
C ARG A 27 2.26 -7.62 1.17
N LEU A 28 2.02 -6.74 2.14
CA LEU A 28 3.04 -6.28 3.08
C LEU A 28 3.36 -7.37 4.12
N VAL A 29 2.34 -7.93 4.78
CA VAL A 29 2.55 -8.89 5.87
C VAL A 29 3.06 -10.26 5.40
N SER A 30 2.93 -10.57 4.10
CA SER A 30 3.41 -11.82 3.53
C SER A 30 4.86 -11.76 3.03
N ASP A 31 5.53 -10.61 3.10
CA ASP A 31 6.91 -10.49 2.64
C ASP A 31 7.87 -11.26 3.57
N PRO A 32 8.49 -12.36 3.10
CA PRO A 32 9.29 -13.23 3.94
C PRO A 32 10.62 -12.57 4.35
N ARG A 33 11.07 -11.52 3.65
CA ARG A 33 12.34 -10.83 3.96
C ARG A 33 12.33 -10.21 5.35
N PHE A 34 11.15 -9.77 5.78
CA PHE A 34 10.95 -9.06 7.03
C PHE A 34 10.29 -9.91 8.10
N LYS A 35 10.15 -11.21 7.84
CA LYS A 35 9.69 -12.15 8.85
C LYS A 35 10.70 -12.18 10.00
N ASP A 36 10.18 -12.06 11.21
CA ASP A 36 10.94 -12.07 12.47
C ASP A 36 12.02 -10.96 12.57
N GLN A 37 11.87 -9.89 11.77
CA GLN A 37 12.76 -8.74 11.78
C GLN A 37 12.23 -7.62 12.68
N GLU A 38 13.10 -7.06 13.51
CA GLU A 38 12.84 -5.88 14.31
C GLU A 38 13.77 -4.73 13.91
N LEU A 39 13.27 -3.50 14.02
CA LEU A 39 14.02 -2.30 13.68
C LEU A 39 15.04 -1.97 14.78
N VAL A 40 16.32 -1.85 14.43
CA VAL A 40 17.42 -1.51 15.35
C VAL A 40 17.90 -0.08 15.14
N VAL A 41 18.11 0.30 13.87
CA VAL A 41 18.63 1.62 13.50
C VAL A 41 17.76 2.22 12.40
N SER A 42 17.45 3.51 12.52
CA SER A 42 16.82 4.27 11.46
C SER A 42 17.39 5.67 11.35
N SER A 43 17.72 6.08 10.12
CA SER A 43 18.07 7.46 9.80
C SER A 43 16.94 8.48 10.03
N ILE A 44 15.68 8.03 10.12
CA ILE A 44 14.56 8.91 10.51
C ILE A 44 14.71 9.31 11.98
N ALA A 45 15.20 8.39 12.82
CA ALA A 45 15.46 8.66 14.24
C ALA A 45 16.78 9.41 14.46
N ASP A 46 17.84 9.01 13.77
CA ASP A 46 19.18 9.59 13.87
C ASP A 46 19.74 9.89 12.47
N PRO A 47 19.67 11.15 12.00
CA PRO A 47 20.19 11.53 10.68
C PRO A 47 21.68 11.22 10.47
N SER A 48 22.48 11.12 11.54
CA SER A 48 23.91 10.83 11.43
C SER A 48 24.21 9.40 10.96
N VAL A 49 23.21 8.50 10.99
CA VAL A 49 23.25 7.17 10.35
C VAL A 49 23.60 7.29 8.86
N ILE A 50 23.13 8.34 8.18
CA ILE A 50 23.39 8.55 6.76
C ILE A 50 24.89 8.73 6.50
N SER A 51 25.53 9.67 7.22
CA SER A 51 26.96 9.93 7.08
C SER A 51 27.79 8.68 7.40
N ARG A 52 27.46 7.97 8.49
CA ARG A 52 28.12 6.69 8.82
C ARG A 52 27.97 5.65 7.71
N GLY A 53 26.77 5.53 7.14
CA GLY A 53 26.50 4.60 6.04
C GLY A 53 27.33 4.90 4.80
N ILE A 54 27.48 6.19 4.46
CA ILE A 54 28.32 6.66 3.34
C ILE A 54 29.79 6.35 3.60
N ASP A 55 30.30 6.69 4.79
CA ASP A 55 31.71 6.45 5.17
C ASP A 55 32.07 4.97 5.15
N GLN A 56 31.13 4.11 5.58
CA GLN A 56 31.32 2.66 5.61
C GLN A 56 31.20 2.01 4.22
N ASN A 57 30.43 2.61 3.31
CA ASN A 57 30.10 2.02 2.01
C ASN A 57 30.22 3.03 0.85
N PRO A 58 31.38 3.69 0.66
CA PRO A 58 31.50 4.79 -0.29
C PRO A 58 31.17 4.38 -1.73
N GLY A 59 31.44 3.13 -2.11
CA GLY A 59 31.13 2.59 -3.44
C GLY A 59 29.63 2.55 -3.75
N LEU A 60 28.77 2.37 -2.74
CA LEU A 60 27.32 2.36 -2.92
C LEU A 60 26.77 3.75 -3.29
N PHE A 61 27.47 4.80 -2.87
CA PHE A 61 27.07 6.19 -3.05
C PHE A 61 27.88 6.93 -4.12
N ALA A 62 28.85 6.26 -4.75
CA ALA A 62 29.77 6.88 -5.70
C ALA A 62 29.06 7.45 -6.95
N ASN A 63 27.94 6.83 -7.36
CA ASN A 63 27.15 7.21 -8.53
C ASN A 63 25.76 7.74 -8.13
N GLU A 64 25.68 8.48 -7.01
CA GLU A 64 24.43 9.09 -6.58
C GLU A 64 23.85 10.01 -7.66
N LEU A 65 22.53 9.88 -7.90
CA LEU A 65 21.81 10.77 -8.80
C LEU A 65 21.70 12.16 -8.17
N SER A 66 22.03 13.19 -8.94
CA SER A 66 21.94 14.60 -8.50
C SER A 66 20.54 15.05 -8.08
N THR A 67 19.51 14.27 -8.41
CA THR A 67 18.10 14.50 -8.09
C THR A 67 17.72 14.05 -6.68
N ILE A 68 18.54 13.23 -6.02
CA ILE A 68 18.28 12.73 -4.66
C ILE A 68 18.39 13.88 -3.66
N LYS A 69 17.31 14.10 -2.91
CA LYS A 69 17.19 15.14 -1.88
C LYS A 69 17.07 14.55 -0.48
N HIS A 70 16.57 13.32 -0.40
CA HIS A 70 16.31 12.63 0.85
C HIS A 70 16.87 11.22 0.79
N ARG A 71 17.31 10.72 1.94
CA ARG A 71 17.80 9.35 2.09
C ARG A 71 17.26 8.74 3.36
N TYR A 72 16.82 7.49 3.26
CA TYR A 72 16.53 6.65 4.41
C TYR A 72 17.41 5.41 4.43
N ILE A 73 18.04 5.17 5.56
CA ILE A 73 18.77 3.94 5.90
C ILE A 73 18.09 3.34 7.12
N ASN A 74 17.68 2.07 7.01
CA ASN A 74 17.09 1.30 8.09
C ASN A 74 17.85 -0.02 8.24
N GLN A 75 18.16 -0.40 9.47
CA GLN A 75 18.82 -1.66 9.80
C GLN A 75 17.94 -2.48 10.74
N PHE A 76 17.88 -3.77 10.44
CA PHE A 76 17.08 -4.75 11.15
C PHE A 76 17.96 -5.76 11.88
N ALA A 77 17.37 -6.43 12.87
CA ALA A 77 17.91 -7.62 13.50
C ALA A 77 16.83 -8.71 13.59
N VAL A 78 17.27 -9.97 13.62
CA VAL A 78 16.39 -11.11 13.94
C VAL A 78 16.04 -11.02 15.43
N SER A 79 14.77 -11.20 15.76
CA SER A 79 14.32 -11.34 17.15
C SER A 79 14.16 -12.82 17.52
N ASP A 80 14.75 -13.24 18.63
CA ASP A 80 14.63 -14.62 19.13
C ASP A 80 13.27 -14.88 19.82
N ASP A 81 12.57 -13.83 20.25
CA ASP A 81 11.40 -13.89 21.15
C ASP A 81 10.19 -13.15 20.56
N HIS A 82 9.71 -13.56 19.39
CA HIS A 82 8.44 -13.07 18.87
C HIS A 82 7.27 -13.99 19.22
N PRO A 83 6.38 -13.59 20.15
CA PRO A 83 5.07 -14.23 20.22
C PRO A 83 4.39 -14.00 18.87
N SER A 84 3.91 -15.08 18.24
CA SER A 84 3.12 -15.02 17.02
C SER A 84 1.95 -14.05 17.22
N SER A 85 2.07 -12.83 16.70
CA SER A 85 0.96 -11.88 16.70
C SER A 85 0.08 -12.19 15.51
N ASP A 86 -1.03 -12.87 15.74
CA ASP A 86 -2.09 -13.02 14.75
C ASP A 86 -3.26 -12.10 15.14
N PRO A 87 -3.64 -11.10 14.33
CA PRO A 87 -3.10 -10.77 13.02
C PRO A 87 -1.78 -10.01 13.06
N LEU A 88 -0.98 -10.17 11.99
CA LEU A 88 0.33 -9.54 11.82
C LEU A 88 0.24 -8.00 11.91
N PRO A 89 1.28 -7.33 12.44
CA PRO A 89 1.30 -5.89 12.57
C PRO A 89 1.58 -5.20 11.23
N THR A 90 1.17 -3.93 11.12
CA THR A 90 1.44 -3.06 9.96
C THR A 90 2.52 -2.02 10.27
N ILE A 91 3.36 -2.31 11.27
CA ILE A 91 4.53 -1.52 11.71
C ILE A 91 5.59 -2.49 12.23
N PHE A 92 6.86 -2.12 12.15
CA PHE A 92 7.93 -2.90 12.79
C PHE A 92 7.94 -2.74 14.30
N SER A 93 8.16 -3.83 15.03
CA SER A 93 8.60 -3.79 16.41
C SER A 93 10.01 -3.20 16.51
N ILE A 94 10.31 -2.56 17.64
CA ILE A 94 11.64 -1.98 17.90
C ILE A 94 12.43 -3.00 18.69
N HIS A 95 13.60 -3.37 18.18
CA HIS A 95 14.46 -4.35 18.81
C HIS A 95 14.87 -3.88 20.23
N PRO A 96 14.96 -4.78 21.24
CA PRO A 96 15.36 -4.42 22.59
C PRO A 96 16.71 -3.70 22.67
N ASP A 97 17.65 -4.03 21.79
CA ASP A 97 18.99 -3.41 21.73
C ASP A 97 19.04 -2.12 20.88
N ALA A 98 17.91 -1.68 20.32
CA ALA A 98 17.87 -0.44 19.55
C ALA A 98 18.30 0.77 20.43
N GLU A 99 18.98 1.73 19.82
CA GLU A 99 19.39 2.95 20.51
C GLU A 99 18.19 3.82 20.91
N ARG A 100 18.41 4.75 21.86
CA ARG A 100 17.36 5.65 22.36
C ARG A 100 16.62 6.41 21.25
N PRO A 101 17.28 6.96 20.21
CA PRO A 101 16.57 7.62 19.12
C PRO A 101 15.59 6.70 18.41
N THR A 102 16.00 5.48 18.02
CA THR A 102 15.13 4.51 17.36
C THR A 102 13.95 4.10 18.26
N LYS A 103 14.20 3.92 19.56
CA LYS A 103 13.14 3.64 20.55
C LYS A 103 12.12 4.77 20.70
N ALA A 104 12.50 6.00 20.36
CA ALA A 104 11.64 7.17 20.42
C ALA A 104 10.84 7.44 19.13
N LEU A 105 10.98 6.60 18.10
CA LEU A 105 10.23 6.75 16.85
C LEU A 105 8.72 6.76 17.11
N SER A 106 8.03 7.70 16.46
CA SER A 106 6.58 7.78 16.54
C SER A 106 5.92 6.62 15.79
N PHE A 107 4.62 6.44 16.02
CA PHE A 107 3.83 5.48 15.24
C PHE A 107 3.91 5.77 13.74
N ALA A 108 3.80 7.03 13.34
CA ALA A 108 3.83 7.44 11.94
C ALA A 108 5.19 7.17 11.28
N ASP A 109 6.28 7.34 12.03
CA ASP A 109 7.62 7.03 11.52
C ASP A 109 7.82 5.52 11.35
N ARG A 110 7.33 4.70 12.30
CA ARG A 110 7.38 3.24 12.19
C ARG A 110 6.51 2.72 11.04
N GLU A 111 5.34 3.29 10.81
CA GLU A 111 4.50 3.01 9.64
C GLU A 111 5.22 3.39 8.34
N LEU A 112 5.83 4.58 8.29
CA LEU A 112 6.61 5.02 7.14
C LEU A 112 7.76 4.05 6.81
N ILE A 113 8.55 3.66 7.81
CA ILE A 113 9.64 2.69 7.65
C ILE A 113 9.08 1.36 7.14
N TYR A 114 7.99 0.87 7.74
CA TYR A 114 7.34 -0.36 7.32
C TYR A 114 6.98 -0.36 5.84
N HIS A 115 6.32 0.68 5.35
CA HIS A 115 5.98 0.74 3.93
C HIS A 115 7.19 0.96 3.01
N LEU A 116 8.16 1.78 3.42
CA LEU A 116 9.38 2.00 2.65
C LEU A 116 10.14 0.71 2.40
N THR A 117 10.27 -0.13 3.43
CA THR A 117 11.04 -1.39 3.34
C THR A 117 10.33 -2.50 2.60
N HIS A 118 9.02 -2.39 2.38
CA HIS A 118 8.23 -3.34 1.59
C HIS A 118 7.88 -2.78 0.19
N GLY A 119 8.52 -1.67 -0.21
CA GLY A 119 8.24 -0.98 -1.47
C GLY A 119 8.93 -1.59 -2.70
N HIS A 120 10.07 -2.26 -2.54
CA HIS A 120 10.93 -2.73 -3.64
C HIS A 120 10.21 -3.70 -4.56
N ASP A 121 10.21 -3.41 -5.85
CA ASP A 121 9.45 -4.10 -6.92
C ASP A 121 7.96 -4.30 -6.57
N GLY A 122 7.47 -3.54 -5.59
CA GLY A 122 6.16 -3.77 -5.02
C GLY A 122 5.06 -3.45 -6.01
N CYS A 123 5.31 -2.58 -7.01
CA CYS A 123 4.34 -2.20 -8.02
C CYS A 123 3.98 -3.39 -8.90
N PHE A 124 4.96 -4.17 -9.35
CA PHE A 124 4.70 -5.38 -10.11
C PHE A 124 4.00 -6.44 -9.25
N VAL A 125 4.41 -6.57 -7.98
CA VAL A 125 3.74 -7.49 -7.06
C VAL A 125 2.26 -7.08 -6.86
N ALA A 126 2.01 -5.78 -6.74
CA ALA A 126 0.68 -5.21 -6.59
C ALA A 126 -0.23 -5.49 -7.80
N ILE A 127 0.27 -5.29 -9.02
CA ILE A 127 -0.47 -5.60 -10.25
C ILE A 127 -0.79 -7.10 -10.33
N GLY A 128 0.19 -7.96 -10.04
CA GLY A 128 -0.03 -9.42 -9.99
C GLY A 128 -1.11 -9.80 -8.98
N LEU A 129 -1.14 -9.18 -7.80
CA LEU A 129 -2.19 -9.41 -6.79
C LEU A 129 -3.58 -9.00 -7.26
N TYR A 130 -3.72 -7.85 -7.94
CA TYR A 130 -5.00 -7.47 -8.54
C TYR A 130 -5.45 -8.50 -9.59
N GLN A 131 -4.56 -8.92 -10.48
CA GLN A 131 -4.87 -9.93 -11.50
C GLN A 131 -5.36 -11.24 -10.86
N LEU A 132 -4.61 -11.77 -9.89
CA LEU A 132 -4.95 -13.02 -9.21
C LEU A 132 -6.26 -12.90 -8.42
N PHE A 133 -6.52 -11.76 -7.78
CA PHE A 133 -7.79 -11.54 -7.08
C PHE A 133 -8.97 -11.52 -8.06
N LEU A 134 -8.82 -10.83 -9.20
CA LEU A 134 -9.87 -10.74 -10.21
C LEU A 134 -10.11 -12.09 -10.92
N GLU A 135 -9.10 -12.96 -11.00
CA GLU A 135 -9.26 -14.34 -11.48
C GLU A 135 -10.12 -15.21 -10.53
N LEU A 136 -10.17 -14.88 -9.24
CA LEU A 136 -11.03 -15.57 -8.25
C LEU A 136 -12.48 -15.07 -8.27
N CYS A 137 -12.69 -13.86 -8.78
CA CYS A 137 -14.01 -13.25 -8.84
C CYS A 137 -14.86 -13.90 -9.95
N PRO A 138 -16.18 -14.01 -9.78
CA PRO A 138 -17.07 -14.37 -10.89
C PRO A 138 -16.96 -13.35 -12.03
N PRO A 139 -17.19 -13.74 -13.31
CA PRO A 139 -17.02 -12.86 -14.46
C PRO A 139 -17.85 -11.57 -14.42
N GLU A 140 -19.00 -11.60 -13.74
CA GLU A 140 -19.92 -10.46 -13.59
C GLU A 140 -19.59 -9.58 -12.39
N GLN A 141 -18.52 -9.87 -11.65
CA GLN A 141 -18.13 -9.06 -10.50
C GLN A 141 -17.65 -7.69 -10.96
N GLU A 142 -18.38 -6.65 -10.59
CA GLU A 142 -18.03 -5.26 -10.88
C GLU A 142 -17.21 -4.65 -9.75
N LEU A 143 -16.52 -3.54 -10.06
CA LEU A 143 -15.87 -2.67 -9.08
C LEU A 143 -16.61 -1.34 -8.99
N SER A 144 -16.66 -0.76 -7.79
CA SER A 144 -17.11 0.61 -7.59
C SER A 144 -15.93 1.55 -7.35
N LEU A 145 -15.86 2.61 -8.13
CA LEU A 145 -14.87 3.68 -8.05
C LEU A 145 -15.49 4.89 -7.36
N GLN A 146 -15.03 5.18 -6.15
CA GLN A 146 -15.49 6.30 -5.34
C GLN A 146 -14.37 6.75 -4.41
N ILE A 147 -13.95 8.01 -4.51
CA ILE A 147 -12.93 8.62 -3.65
C ILE A 147 -13.60 9.19 -2.40
N THR A 148 -14.59 10.08 -2.55
CA THR A 148 -15.27 10.76 -1.45
C THR A 148 -16.76 10.40 -1.37
N ASN A 149 -17.65 11.38 -1.39
CA ASN A 149 -19.11 11.19 -1.30
C ASN A 149 -19.83 11.36 -2.64
N GLU A 150 -19.09 11.40 -3.75
CA GLU A 150 -19.65 11.35 -5.09
C GLU A 150 -20.36 10.02 -5.37
N THR A 151 -21.25 10.00 -6.36
CA THR A 151 -21.87 8.75 -6.80
C THR A 151 -20.79 7.79 -7.32
N PRO A 152 -20.73 6.54 -6.83
CA PRO A 152 -19.75 5.57 -7.32
C PRO A 152 -19.92 5.31 -8.82
N ILE A 153 -18.79 5.27 -9.53
CA ILE A 153 -18.75 4.83 -10.93
C ILE A 153 -18.54 3.32 -10.92
N ILE A 154 -19.43 2.59 -11.60
CA ILE A 154 -19.34 1.13 -11.69
C ILE A 154 -18.58 0.77 -12.97
N VAL A 155 -17.58 -0.09 -12.84
CA VAL A 155 -16.71 -0.51 -13.95
C VAL A 155 -16.55 -2.02 -14.01
N ASN A 156 -16.33 -2.52 -15.22
CA ASN A 156 -15.92 -3.90 -15.45
C ASN A 156 -14.40 -4.02 -15.20
N PRO A 157 -13.96 -4.82 -14.21
CA PRO A 157 -12.53 -4.98 -13.92
C PRO A 157 -11.72 -5.62 -15.05
N GLN A 158 -12.35 -6.25 -16.05
CA GLN A 158 -11.67 -6.79 -17.23
C GLN A 158 -11.28 -5.72 -18.25
N GLU A 159 -11.86 -4.52 -18.16
CA GLU A 159 -11.52 -3.36 -19.00
C GLU A 159 -10.37 -2.52 -18.41
N ARG A 160 -9.80 -2.96 -17.27
CA ARG A 160 -8.64 -2.30 -16.66
C ARG A 160 -7.43 -2.32 -17.59
N GLU A 161 -6.58 -1.31 -17.46
CA GLU A 161 -5.28 -1.27 -18.10
C GLU A 161 -4.17 -1.27 -17.05
N ILE A 162 -3.02 -1.82 -17.42
CA ILE A 162 -1.78 -1.77 -16.67
C ILE A 162 -0.88 -0.81 -17.43
N THR A 163 -0.56 0.32 -16.79
CA THR A 163 0.30 1.33 -17.39
C THR A 163 1.68 1.24 -16.78
N GLU A 164 2.66 0.86 -17.60
CA GLU A 164 4.07 0.85 -17.25
C GLU A 164 4.74 2.15 -17.73
N PHE A 165 5.53 2.77 -16.86
CA PHE A 165 6.27 3.99 -17.17
C PHE A 165 7.63 4.01 -16.48
N SER A 166 8.56 4.77 -17.05
CA SER A 166 9.84 5.07 -16.42
C SER A 166 9.67 6.23 -15.43
N VAL A 167 10.17 6.07 -14.21
CA VAL A 167 10.26 7.13 -13.20
C VAL A 167 11.63 7.79 -13.32
N GLN A 168 11.64 9.08 -13.64
CA GLN A 168 12.85 9.84 -13.92
C GLN A 168 13.29 10.72 -12.77
N GLY A 169 14.58 10.68 -12.44
CA GLY A 169 15.15 11.55 -11.40
C GLY A 169 14.41 11.43 -10.07
N PRO A 170 14.38 10.25 -9.43
CA PRO A 170 13.76 10.07 -8.12
C PRO A 170 14.39 11.01 -7.10
N VAL A 171 13.60 11.52 -6.15
CA VAL A 171 14.08 12.47 -5.12
C VAL A 171 14.41 11.79 -3.79
N LEU A 172 14.02 10.54 -3.61
CA LEU A 172 14.24 9.75 -2.40
C LEU A 172 15.05 8.50 -2.72
N GLN A 173 16.09 8.25 -1.93
CA GLN A 173 16.80 6.99 -1.87
C GLN A 173 16.45 6.24 -0.58
N SER A 174 16.17 4.93 -0.65
CA SER A 174 15.88 4.11 0.53
C SER A 174 16.69 2.81 0.55
N ILE A 175 17.25 2.48 1.71
CA ILE A 175 18.16 1.35 1.94
C ILE A 175 17.69 0.57 3.16
N SER A 176 17.59 -0.75 2.99
CA SER A 176 17.28 -1.68 4.07
C SER A 176 18.42 -2.69 4.24
N ILE A 177 18.93 -2.80 5.45
CA ILE A 177 20.00 -3.72 5.84
C ILE A 177 19.41 -4.82 6.72
N ILE A 178 19.42 -6.06 6.24
CA ILE A 178 18.88 -7.24 6.93
C ILE A 178 20.06 -8.19 7.25
N PRO A 179 20.21 -8.71 8.48
CA PRO A 179 21.43 -9.44 8.88
C PRO A 179 21.71 -10.72 8.09
N SER A 180 20.66 -11.46 7.75
CA SER A 180 20.72 -12.75 7.05
C SER A 180 20.59 -12.62 5.53
N GLY A 181 20.44 -11.40 5.02
CA GLY A 181 20.14 -11.13 3.63
C GLY A 181 21.17 -10.25 2.94
N PRO A 182 21.18 -10.20 1.61
CA PRO A 182 21.91 -9.18 0.88
C PRO A 182 21.38 -7.79 1.27
N LEU A 183 22.26 -6.79 1.17
CA LEU A 183 21.86 -5.39 1.20
C LEU A 183 20.72 -5.19 0.19
N THR A 184 19.55 -4.76 0.67
CA THR A 184 18.39 -4.55 -0.19
C THR A 184 18.26 -3.07 -0.52
N LEU A 185 18.57 -2.74 -1.77
CA LEU A 185 18.39 -1.39 -2.32
C LEU A 185 16.92 -1.26 -2.69
N MET A 186 16.19 -0.35 -2.04
CA MET A 186 14.73 -0.32 -2.16
C MET A 186 14.24 0.56 -3.32
N GLY A 187 14.80 1.76 -3.45
CA GLY A 187 14.40 2.73 -4.47
C GLY A 187 15.36 3.92 -4.52
N GLY A 188 15.35 4.65 -5.63
CA GLY A 188 16.18 5.84 -5.84
C GLY A 188 17.62 5.57 -6.28
N PHE A 189 17.91 4.37 -6.79
CA PHE A 189 19.23 3.98 -7.28
C PHE A 189 19.40 4.11 -8.80
N GLU A 190 18.29 4.20 -9.52
CA GLU A 190 18.27 4.27 -10.98
C GLU A 190 17.47 5.50 -11.43
N ASP A 191 17.98 6.20 -12.44
CA ASP A 191 17.33 7.40 -12.99
C ASP A 191 16.14 7.07 -13.89
N ASN A 192 15.92 5.79 -14.24
CA ASN A 192 14.86 5.37 -15.16
C ASN A 192 14.24 4.05 -14.68
N SER A 193 13.92 3.96 -13.40
CA SER A 193 13.31 2.76 -12.82
C SER A 193 11.90 2.55 -13.39
N VAL A 194 11.60 1.34 -13.85
CA VAL A 194 10.27 0.98 -14.34
C VAL A 194 9.28 0.88 -13.17
N HIS A 195 8.10 1.46 -13.34
CA HIS A 195 7.00 1.38 -12.38
C HIS A 195 5.70 1.08 -13.11
N ALA A 196 4.78 0.37 -12.46
CA ALA A 196 3.48 0.01 -13.01
C ALA A 196 2.34 0.45 -12.10
N VAL A 197 1.24 0.90 -12.72
CA VAL A 197 -0.02 1.20 -12.03
C VAL A 197 -1.18 0.53 -12.75
N LEU A 198 -2.30 0.40 -12.05
CA LEU A 198 -3.55 -0.07 -12.64
C LEU A 198 -4.44 1.14 -12.91
N SER A 199 -4.96 1.23 -14.13
CA SER A 199 -5.93 2.24 -14.53
C SER A 199 -7.27 1.61 -14.92
N PHE A 200 -8.34 2.38 -14.72
CA PHE A 200 -9.71 2.01 -15.05
C PHE A 200 -10.28 3.08 -15.96
N PRO A 201 -10.40 2.81 -17.28
CA PRO A 201 -10.98 3.74 -18.21
C PRO A 201 -12.43 4.06 -17.88
N VAL A 202 -12.80 5.34 -17.92
CA VAL A 202 -14.18 5.79 -17.69
C VAL A 202 -14.71 6.47 -18.95
N ARG A 203 -15.84 5.97 -19.46
CA ARG A 203 -16.44 6.51 -20.69
C ARG A 203 -16.79 7.99 -20.53
N GLY A 204 -16.15 8.84 -21.33
CA GLY A 204 -16.40 10.28 -21.35
C GLY A 204 -15.81 11.05 -20.17
N GLY A 205 -14.85 10.46 -19.44
CA GLY A 205 -14.12 11.10 -18.36
C GLY A 205 -12.65 10.69 -18.34
N ASP A 206 -11.93 11.14 -17.31
CA ASP A 206 -10.53 10.78 -17.09
C ASP A 206 -10.43 9.40 -16.40
N ASP A 207 -9.37 8.68 -16.72
CA ASP A 207 -9.11 7.36 -16.14
C ASP A 207 -8.81 7.47 -14.64
N PHE A 208 -9.35 6.51 -13.88
CA PHE A 208 -8.96 6.32 -12.49
C PHE A 208 -7.68 5.50 -12.41
N VAL A 209 -6.79 5.84 -11.49
CA VAL A 209 -5.50 5.18 -11.25
C VAL A 209 -5.45 4.69 -9.82
N VAL A 210 -4.92 3.48 -9.63
CA VAL A 210 -4.55 2.95 -8.33
C VAL A 210 -3.09 2.50 -8.30
N ASP A 211 -2.38 2.88 -7.24
CA ASP A 211 -1.00 2.49 -6.97
C ASP A 211 -0.83 2.13 -5.49
N MET A 212 -0.59 0.85 -5.18
CA MET A 212 -0.40 0.35 -3.81
C MET A 212 0.99 0.64 -3.22
N THR A 213 1.90 1.20 -4.01
CA THR A 213 3.34 1.30 -3.67
C THR A 213 3.85 2.70 -3.47
N ARG A 214 2.96 3.68 -3.51
CA ARG A 214 3.23 5.09 -3.24
C ARG A 214 4.17 5.39 -2.08
N MET A 215 4.02 4.66 -0.98
CA MET A 215 4.83 4.89 0.23
C MET A 215 6.31 4.50 0.07
N GLN A 216 6.71 3.82 -1.01
CA GLN A 216 8.13 3.63 -1.34
C GLN A 216 8.87 4.95 -1.59
N TYR A 217 8.13 6.01 -1.92
CA TYR A 217 8.63 7.37 -2.11
C TYR A 217 8.50 8.24 -0.85
N GLY A 218 8.32 7.60 0.30
CA GLY A 218 8.21 8.24 1.60
C GLY A 218 6.93 9.06 1.77
N THR A 219 6.97 10.05 2.65
CA THR A 219 5.80 10.90 2.98
C THR A 219 5.30 11.73 1.80
N ALA A 220 6.20 12.17 0.91
CA ALA A 220 5.86 12.85 -0.34
C ALA A 220 5.10 11.92 -1.31
N GLY A 221 5.29 10.61 -1.17
CA GLY A 221 4.59 9.58 -1.92
C GLY A 221 3.13 9.38 -1.53
N ARG A 222 2.72 9.73 -0.30
CA ARG A 222 1.34 9.51 0.18
C ARG A 222 0.30 9.94 -0.85
N GLY A 223 -0.72 9.09 -1.03
CA GLY A 223 -1.77 9.34 -2.01
C GLY A 223 -2.77 10.39 -1.57
N THR A 224 -3.88 10.46 -2.30
CA THR A 224 -5.01 11.35 -2.03
C THR A 224 -5.42 11.25 -0.55
N TYR A 225 -5.63 12.39 0.11
CA TYR A 225 -5.96 12.47 1.54
C TYR A 225 -4.92 11.89 2.52
N GLY A 226 -3.71 11.57 2.05
CA GLY A 226 -2.63 11.04 2.89
C GLY A 226 -2.63 9.52 3.04
N GLU A 227 -3.43 8.81 2.23
CA GLU A 227 -3.52 7.35 2.21
C GLU A 227 -2.16 6.70 1.85
N ASN A 228 -1.99 5.44 2.26
CA ASN A 228 -0.75 4.66 2.02
C ASN A 228 -0.64 4.12 0.58
N TYR A 229 -1.64 4.41 -0.25
CA TYR A 229 -1.75 4.09 -1.67
C TYR A 229 -2.30 5.33 -2.40
N PHE A 230 -2.15 5.39 -3.72
CA PHE A 230 -2.84 6.39 -4.54
C PHE A 230 -4.12 5.77 -5.08
N PHE A 231 -5.20 6.53 -5.00
CA PHE A 231 -6.43 6.27 -5.74
C PHE A 231 -7.04 7.63 -6.14
N GLY A 232 -7.23 7.84 -7.44
CA GLY A 232 -7.68 9.12 -7.98
C GLY A 232 -7.62 9.18 -9.50
N LEU A 233 -7.79 10.36 -10.08
CA LEU A 233 -7.71 10.56 -11.53
C LEU A 233 -6.24 10.57 -12.01
N TRP A 234 -6.01 10.21 -13.28
CA TRP A 234 -4.69 10.21 -13.90
C TRP A 234 -3.97 11.57 -13.80
N ASP A 235 -4.68 12.67 -13.99
CA ASP A 235 -4.11 14.01 -13.86
C ASP A 235 -3.62 14.32 -12.44
N ASP A 236 -4.36 13.87 -11.43
CA ASP A 236 -3.95 14.03 -10.04
C ASP A 236 -2.80 13.09 -9.68
N TYR A 237 -2.74 11.92 -10.33
CA TYR A 237 -1.60 11.02 -10.25
C TYR A 237 -0.32 11.71 -10.74
N ASN A 238 -0.34 12.31 -11.93
CA ASN A 238 0.79 13.04 -12.51
C ASN A 238 1.26 14.19 -11.62
N LYS A 239 0.31 15.01 -11.11
CA LYS A 239 0.63 16.09 -10.15
C LYS A 239 1.27 15.56 -8.88
N SER A 240 0.84 14.38 -8.40
CA SER A 240 1.43 13.73 -7.24
C SER A 240 2.83 13.17 -7.52
N MET A 241 3.09 12.66 -8.73
CA MET A 241 4.40 12.15 -9.17
C MET A 241 5.47 13.26 -9.21
N ALA A 242 5.09 14.49 -9.60
CA ALA A 242 6.01 15.63 -9.65
C ALA A 242 6.67 15.99 -8.30
N LYS A 243 6.15 15.48 -7.18
CA LYS A 243 6.74 15.66 -5.84
C LYS A 243 7.85 14.66 -5.52
N ILE A 244 7.88 13.54 -6.22
CA ILE A 244 8.75 12.39 -5.91
C ILE A 244 9.77 12.07 -7.00
N CYS A 245 9.59 12.61 -8.19
CA CYS A 245 10.46 12.41 -9.33
C CYS A 245 10.45 13.66 -10.23
N SER A 246 11.43 13.75 -11.12
CA SER A 246 11.56 14.83 -12.09
C SER A 246 10.61 14.67 -13.28
N GLY A 247 10.17 13.45 -13.56
CA GLY A 247 9.21 13.15 -14.62
C GLY A 247 8.81 11.68 -14.66
N ILE A 248 7.75 11.39 -15.41
CA ILE A 248 7.37 10.02 -15.77
C ILE A 248 7.20 9.93 -17.29
N ASN A 249 7.62 8.82 -17.88
CA ASN A 249 7.45 8.57 -19.32
C ASN A 249 6.75 7.24 -19.54
N ASN A 250 5.58 7.26 -20.17
CA ASN A 250 4.87 6.03 -20.52
C ASN A 250 5.76 5.14 -21.40
N ILE A 251 5.85 3.87 -21.02
CA ILE A 251 6.58 2.82 -21.74
C ILE A 251 5.58 2.00 -22.56
N ARG A 252 4.55 1.47 -21.91
CA ARG A 252 3.50 0.69 -22.55
C ARG A 252 2.24 0.60 -21.69
N ASN A 253 1.13 0.30 -22.35
CA ASN A 253 -0.10 -0.15 -21.71
C ASN A 253 -0.35 -1.62 -22.06
N SER A 254 -0.84 -2.40 -21.10
CA SER A 254 -1.18 -3.82 -21.30
C SER A 254 -2.43 -4.18 -20.50
N LEU A 255 -3.12 -5.26 -20.87
CA LEU A 255 -4.25 -5.78 -20.08
C LEU A 255 -3.80 -6.80 -19.02
N GLN A 256 -2.62 -7.37 -19.25
CA GLN A 256 -2.01 -8.39 -18.40
C GLN A 256 -0.52 -8.15 -18.32
N MET A 257 0.00 -8.37 -17.13
CA MET A 257 1.42 -8.42 -16.88
C MET A 257 1.80 -9.85 -16.53
N ASN A 258 2.85 -10.33 -17.18
CA ASN A 258 3.48 -11.59 -16.78
C ASN A 258 4.21 -11.35 -15.47
N MET A 259 3.87 -12.13 -14.47
CA MET A 259 4.58 -12.10 -13.19
C MET A 259 6.01 -12.59 -13.41
N THR A 260 6.99 -11.87 -12.86
CA THR A 260 8.40 -12.22 -13.05
C THR A 260 8.74 -13.53 -12.32
N PRO A 261 9.83 -14.23 -12.67
CA PRO A 261 10.24 -15.45 -11.97
C PRO A 261 10.50 -15.24 -10.46
N GLU A 262 10.88 -14.02 -10.06
CA GLU A 262 11.09 -13.62 -8.66
C GLU A 262 9.77 -13.40 -7.90
N PHE A 263 8.66 -13.29 -8.62
CA PHE A 263 7.33 -13.24 -8.04
C PHE A 263 6.91 -14.64 -7.61
N ASP A 264 6.92 -14.87 -6.29
CA ASP A 264 6.35 -16.08 -5.69
C ASP A 264 4.82 -16.11 -5.92
N ARG A 265 4.43 -16.68 -7.07
CA ARG A 265 3.03 -16.76 -7.48
C ARG A 265 2.17 -17.52 -6.49
N ALA A 266 2.70 -18.59 -5.89
CA ALA A 266 1.95 -19.39 -4.92
C ALA A 266 1.62 -18.56 -3.69
N ARG A 267 2.59 -17.79 -3.17
CA ARG A 267 2.37 -16.85 -2.07
C ARG A 267 1.34 -15.77 -2.44
N ALA A 268 1.46 -15.18 -3.62
CA ALA A 268 0.53 -14.15 -4.06
C ALA A 268 -0.89 -14.67 -4.29
N GLN A 269 -1.04 -15.89 -4.81
CA GLN A 269 -2.33 -16.57 -4.91
C GLN A 269 -2.96 -16.78 -3.54
N ALA A 270 -2.17 -17.22 -2.55
CA ALA A 270 -2.65 -17.35 -1.18
C ALA A 270 -3.07 -15.99 -0.58
N CYS A 271 -2.37 -14.90 -0.89
CA CYS A 271 -2.75 -13.55 -0.48
C CYS A 271 -4.09 -13.12 -1.10
N ALA A 272 -4.22 -13.26 -2.42
CA ALA A 272 -5.45 -12.94 -3.15
C ALA A 272 -6.64 -13.77 -2.62
N GLN A 273 -6.43 -15.06 -2.35
CA GLN A 273 -7.43 -15.94 -1.77
C GLN A 273 -7.90 -15.46 -0.39
N ARG A 274 -6.99 -15.09 0.51
CA ARG A 274 -7.35 -14.53 1.82
C ARG A 274 -8.16 -13.24 1.72
N VAL A 275 -7.81 -12.35 0.78
CA VAL A 275 -8.60 -11.13 0.54
C VAL A 275 -9.99 -11.47 0.01
N TRP A 276 -10.10 -12.43 -0.91
CA TRP A 276 -11.39 -12.86 -1.44
C TRP A 276 -12.28 -13.46 -0.36
N GLU A 277 -11.75 -14.37 0.46
CA GLU A 277 -12.48 -14.96 1.59
C GLU A 277 -12.95 -13.90 2.59
N ARG A 278 -12.08 -12.93 2.91
CA ARG A 278 -12.42 -11.82 3.81
C ARG A 278 -13.51 -10.93 3.21
N TRP A 279 -13.47 -10.65 1.91
CA TRP A 279 -14.51 -9.88 1.23
C TRP A 279 -15.86 -10.62 1.26
N GLN A 280 -15.85 -11.93 1.05
CA GLN A 280 -17.06 -12.76 1.14
C GLN A 280 -17.64 -12.79 2.56
N LYS A 281 -16.77 -12.75 3.59
CA LYS A 281 -17.15 -12.74 5.01
C LYS A 281 -17.13 -11.34 5.65
N ARG A 282 -17.25 -10.28 4.84
CA ARG A 282 -17.04 -8.89 5.29
C ARG A 282 -17.94 -8.44 6.44
N GLU A 283 -19.15 -9.00 6.53
CA GLU A 283 -20.10 -8.70 7.62
C GLU A 283 -19.67 -9.32 8.95
N GLU A 284 -18.85 -10.38 8.94
CA GLU A 284 -18.43 -11.14 10.11
C GLU A 284 -17.03 -10.73 10.61
N GLU A 285 -16.04 -10.61 9.72
CA GLU A 285 -14.64 -10.46 10.10
C GLU A 285 -14.23 -8.99 10.36
N GLY A 286 -14.69 -8.07 9.50
CA GLY A 286 -14.27 -6.67 9.48
C GLY A 286 -12.75 -6.46 9.28
N TRP A 287 -12.34 -5.21 9.11
CA TRP A 287 -10.93 -4.83 8.97
C TRP A 287 -10.69 -3.39 9.39
N CYS A 288 -9.43 -3.03 9.60
CA CYS A 288 -9.01 -1.64 9.73
C CYS A 288 -9.11 -0.92 8.37
N GLU A 289 -9.92 0.12 8.28
CA GLU A 289 -10.14 0.92 7.05
C GLU A 289 -8.89 1.67 6.56
N HIS A 290 -7.88 1.85 7.43
CA HIS A 290 -6.63 2.51 7.08
C HIS A 290 -5.55 1.54 6.60
N CYS A 291 -5.43 0.37 7.24
CA CYS A 291 -4.30 -0.54 7.02
C CYS A 291 -4.67 -1.95 6.57
N GLY A 292 -5.96 -2.29 6.47
CA GLY A 292 -6.46 -3.59 6.01
C GLY A 292 -6.29 -4.75 6.98
N LYS A 293 -5.68 -4.52 8.14
CA LYS A 293 -5.52 -5.53 9.20
C LYS A 293 -6.89 -6.10 9.61
N PRO A 294 -7.08 -7.43 9.57
CA PRO A 294 -8.33 -8.05 10.01
C PRO A 294 -8.48 -7.93 11.52
N GLY A 295 -9.71 -8.06 12.02
CA GLY A 295 -9.97 -8.20 13.44
C GLY A 295 -11.23 -7.50 13.91
N VAL A 296 -12.09 -8.29 14.54
CA VAL A 296 -13.37 -7.85 15.13
C VAL A 296 -13.20 -6.85 16.28
N ASP A 297 -12.05 -6.90 16.97
CA ASP A 297 -11.71 -6.02 18.10
C ASP A 297 -11.33 -4.59 17.67
N SER A 298 -11.35 -4.30 16.37
CA SER A 298 -11.12 -2.97 15.84
C SER A 298 -12.18 -1.99 16.34
N LYS A 299 -11.75 -0.79 16.74
CA LYS A 299 -12.63 0.25 17.30
C LYS A 299 -13.50 0.83 16.18
N LEU A 300 -14.80 0.84 16.40
CA LEU A 300 -15.77 1.49 15.50
C LEU A 300 -15.55 3.00 15.45
N CYS A 301 -15.85 3.61 14.31
CA CYS A 301 -15.90 5.06 14.22
C CYS A 301 -16.98 5.63 15.14
N GLY A 302 -16.60 6.47 16.11
CA GLY A 302 -17.55 7.07 17.06
C GLY A 302 -18.52 8.09 16.44
N GLY A 303 -18.28 8.54 15.21
CA GLY A 303 -19.13 9.49 14.47
C GLY A 303 -20.34 8.82 13.84
N CYS A 304 -20.11 7.99 12.82
CA CYS A 304 -21.19 7.28 12.15
C CYS A 304 -21.77 6.15 13.03
N LYS A 305 -20.95 5.58 13.94
CA LYS A 305 -21.29 4.38 14.73
C LYS A 305 -21.85 3.25 13.86
N GLU A 306 -21.61 3.31 12.56
CA GLU A 306 -22.04 2.30 11.62
C GLU A 306 -21.19 1.07 11.81
N ALA A 307 -21.80 -0.08 11.58
CA ALA A 307 -21.26 -1.40 11.92
C ALA A 307 -19.97 -1.78 11.17
N LYS A 308 -19.58 -1.03 10.12
CA LYS A 308 -18.60 -1.48 9.13
C LYS A 308 -17.26 -0.74 9.13
N VAL A 309 -17.22 0.57 9.45
CA VAL A 309 -15.96 1.33 9.47
C VAL A 309 -15.25 1.13 10.81
N ARG A 310 -14.12 0.42 10.77
CA ARG A 310 -13.33 0.08 11.96
C ARG A 310 -11.87 0.50 11.81
N TYR A 311 -11.20 0.75 12.93
CA TYR A 311 -9.77 1.03 12.99
C TYR A 311 -9.11 0.22 14.10
N CYS A 312 -7.97 -0.40 13.81
CA CYS A 312 -7.27 -1.22 14.80
C CYS A 312 -6.58 -0.39 15.91
N CYS A 313 -6.37 0.91 15.69
CA CYS A 313 -5.81 1.84 16.69
C CYS A 313 -6.27 3.28 16.47
N ARG A 314 -5.96 4.17 17.42
CA ARG A 314 -6.35 5.58 17.37
C ARG A 314 -5.61 6.34 16.27
N GLU A 315 -4.35 5.99 16.06
CA GLU A 315 -3.45 6.59 15.08
C GLU A 315 -3.98 6.34 13.66
N HIS A 316 -4.39 5.11 13.36
CA HIS A 316 -5.06 4.77 12.09
C HIS A 316 -6.41 5.47 11.92
N GLN A 317 -7.21 5.61 12.99
CA GLN A 317 -8.43 6.40 12.92
C GLN A 317 -8.14 7.86 12.58
N VAL A 318 -7.13 8.47 13.20
CA VAL A 318 -6.73 9.87 12.92
C VAL A 318 -6.21 10.03 11.50
N ALA A 319 -5.39 9.08 11.02
CA ALA A 319 -4.87 9.09 9.66
C ALA A 319 -6.00 8.94 8.63
N GLY A 320 -6.83 7.91 8.79
CA GLY A 320 -7.96 7.61 7.89
C GLY A 320 -9.12 8.62 7.98
N TRP A 321 -9.19 9.45 9.04
CA TRP A 321 -10.23 10.47 9.17
C TRP A 321 -10.22 11.51 8.05
N LYS A 322 -9.03 11.79 7.48
CA LYS A 322 -8.88 12.76 6.39
C LYS A 322 -9.77 12.44 5.19
N LEU A 323 -9.97 11.15 4.92
CA LEU A 323 -10.85 10.66 3.87
C LEU A 323 -12.23 10.24 4.42
N HIS A 324 -12.27 9.50 5.53
CA HIS A 324 -13.53 9.01 6.08
C HIS A 324 -14.53 10.12 6.44
N LYS A 325 -14.07 11.33 6.79
CA LYS A 325 -14.96 12.47 7.10
C LYS A 325 -15.98 12.80 6.00
N TYR A 326 -15.69 12.45 4.74
CA TYR A 326 -16.61 12.71 3.61
C TYR A 326 -17.76 11.71 3.55
N THR A 327 -17.53 10.47 3.97
CA THR A 327 -18.55 9.39 4.00
C THR A 327 -19.07 9.11 5.40
N CYS A 328 -18.58 9.84 6.41
CA CYS A 328 -19.03 9.68 7.79
C CYS A 328 -20.42 10.27 7.98
N GLU A 329 -21.44 9.42 7.99
CA GLU A 329 -22.81 9.79 8.35
C GLU A 329 -22.94 9.99 9.86
N LYS A 330 -22.40 11.08 10.39
CA LYS A 330 -22.56 11.40 11.82
C LYS A 330 -24.05 11.52 12.14
N LYS A 331 -24.62 10.52 12.83
CA LYS A 331 -25.97 10.63 13.39
C LYS A 331 -25.98 11.86 14.30
N LYS A 332 -26.66 12.94 13.85
CA LYS A 332 -26.97 14.04 14.74
C LYS A 332 -27.77 13.42 15.89
N SER A 333 -27.26 13.59 17.11
CA SER A 333 -28.04 13.29 18.31
C SER A 333 -29.29 14.14 18.21
N GLU A 334 -30.46 13.52 18.07
CA GLU A 334 -31.73 14.19 18.32
C GLU A 334 -31.82 14.61 19.79
#